data_AF-A0A6N9TQC4-F1
#
_entry.id   AF-A0A6N9TQC4-F1
#
_cell.length_a   1.000
_cell.length_b   1.000
_cell.length_c   1.000
_cell.angle_alpha   90.00
_cell.angle_beta   90.00
_cell.angle_gamma   90.00
#
_symmetry.space_group_name_H-M   'P 1'
#
loop_
_entity.id
_entity.type
_entity.pdbx_description
1 polymer ?
#
loop_
_entity_poly.entity_id
_entity_poly.type
_entity_poly.pdbx_seq_one_letter_code
_entity_poly.pdbx_strand_id
1 'polypeptide(L)'
;AAVLGAARREYDALGALAAAGIPVPEAVACGGGLLGDAAVAVVVTREIPGGEQADCLLGRRRGRPGRCRCPELAPRDRPRLLRRIGDLAGRLHRAGWVHQDLYFCHFFAVAADPDLPVYLIDLQRVTRPGGLRFAGRRLKDLGALDFAAWECALTRPERAELWAAYREAAALPRWRLGPYLAAARVKALGIRRRDLRRAREGRP
;
A
#
# COMPACT_ATOMS: atom_id res chain seq x y z
N ALA A 1 13.44 -11.23 24.67
CA ALA A 1 12.04 -10.96 24.25
C ALA A 1 11.73 -9.48 24.05
N ALA A 2 12.14 -8.56 24.95
CA ALA A 2 11.81 -7.13 24.86
C ALA A 2 12.37 -6.38 23.63
N VAL A 3 13.51 -6.82 23.07
CA VAL A 3 14.19 -6.14 21.95
C VAL A 3 13.44 -6.23 20.62
N LEU A 4 12.62 -7.27 20.41
CA LEU A 4 12.04 -7.57 19.09
C LEU A 4 10.81 -6.74 18.72
N GLY A 5 10.25 -5.93 19.62
CA GLY A 5 8.88 -5.40 19.58
C GLY A 5 8.26 -5.14 18.20
N ALA A 6 8.81 -4.21 17.42
CA ALA A 6 8.27 -3.85 16.09
C ALA A 6 8.55 -4.91 15.02
N ALA A 7 9.79 -5.42 14.96
CA ALA A 7 10.18 -6.46 14.02
C ALA A 7 9.32 -7.73 14.17
N ARG A 8 9.05 -8.15 15.41
CA ARG A 8 8.20 -9.31 15.67
C ARG A 8 6.77 -9.10 15.16
N ARG A 9 6.20 -7.91 15.37
CA ARG A 9 4.86 -7.58 14.85
C ARG A 9 4.80 -7.63 13.33
N GLU A 10 5.83 -7.12 12.65
CA GLU A 10 5.90 -7.19 11.19
C GLU A 10 6.05 -8.63 10.70
N TYR A 11 6.92 -9.43 11.32
CA TYR A 11 7.09 -10.86 11.02
C TYR A 11 5.77 -11.64 11.18
N ASP A 12 5.08 -11.44 12.31
CA ASP A 12 3.79 -12.10 12.56
C ASP A 12 2.71 -11.61 11.57
N ALA A 13 2.73 -10.33 11.18
CA ALA A 13 1.82 -9.77 10.18
C ALA A 13 2.06 -10.36 8.78
N LEU A 14 3.33 -10.52 8.35
CA LEU A 14 3.69 -11.18 7.09
C LEU A 14 3.10 -12.61 7.04
N GLY A 15 3.31 -13.40 8.10
CA GLY A 15 2.76 -14.75 8.19
C GLY A 15 1.22 -14.78 8.16
N ALA A 16 0.58 -13.91 8.95
CA ALA A 16 -0.89 -13.87 9.02
C ALA A 16 -1.55 -13.39 7.72
N LEU A 17 -0.92 -12.45 7.00
CA LEU A 17 -1.39 -11.98 5.70
C LEU A 17 -1.20 -13.04 4.62
N ALA A 18 -0.04 -13.71 4.59
CA ALA A 18 0.21 -14.82 3.67
C ALA A 18 -0.82 -15.95 3.87
N ALA A 19 -1.09 -16.34 5.12
CA ALA A 19 -2.12 -17.33 5.45
C ALA A 19 -3.54 -16.88 5.06
N ALA A 20 -3.80 -15.57 5.00
CA ALA A 20 -5.05 -14.99 4.51
C ALA A 20 -5.11 -14.87 2.97
N GLY A 21 -4.10 -15.36 2.25
CA GLY A 21 -4.02 -15.28 0.79
C GLY A 21 -3.74 -13.88 0.26
N ILE A 22 -3.16 -13.00 1.09
CA ILE A 22 -2.69 -11.67 0.69
C ILE A 22 -1.23 -11.82 0.25
N PRO A 23 -0.89 -11.58 -1.04
CA PRO A 23 0.48 -11.64 -1.50
C PRO A 23 1.36 -10.60 -0.78
N VAL A 24 2.37 -11.11 -0.09
CA VAL A 24 3.39 -10.36 0.66
C VAL A 24 4.74 -11.07 0.47
N PRO A 25 5.89 -10.40 0.70
CA PRO A 25 7.17 -11.09 0.75
C PRO A 25 7.15 -12.25 1.76
N GLU A 26 7.83 -13.34 1.44
CA GLU A 26 7.98 -14.43 2.40
C GLU A 26 8.87 -13.97 3.56
N ALA A 27 8.39 -14.08 4.80
CA ALA A 27 9.20 -13.83 5.99
C ALA A 27 10.10 -15.04 6.27
N VAL A 28 11.41 -14.85 6.19
CA VAL A 28 12.41 -15.93 6.36
C VAL A 28 12.90 -16.00 7.80
N ALA A 29 13.16 -14.86 8.42
CA ALA A 29 13.65 -14.81 9.80
C ALA A 29 13.22 -13.53 10.52
N CYS A 30 13.17 -13.61 11.85
CA CYS A 30 13.04 -12.47 12.74
C CYS A 30 14.03 -12.65 13.90
N GLY A 31 14.81 -11.62 14.19
CA GLY A 31 15.85 -11.69 15.20
C GLY A 31 16.17 -10.32 15.79
N GLY A 32 17.00 -10.30 16.81
CA GLY A 32 17.41 -9.06 17.46
C GLY A 32 18.31 -9.31 18.65
N GLY A 33 19.02 -8.27 19.05
CA GLY A 33 20.07 -8.32 20.06
C GLY A 33 20.65 -6.94 20.32
N LEU A 34 21.88 -6.92 20.81
CA LEU A 34 22.63 -5.69 21.01
C LEU A 34 23.69 -5.56 19.93
N LEU A 35 23.76 -4.39 19.30
CA LEU A 35 24.85 -3.97 18.44
C LEU A 35 25.60 -2.85 19.18
N GLY A 36 26.69 -3.20 19.88
CA GLY A 36 27.25 -2.35 20.94
C GLY A 36 26.23 -2.21 22.07
N ASP A 37 25.91 -0.97 22.46
CA ASP A 37 24.88 -0.68 23.48
C ASP A 37 23.47 -0.49 22.88
N ALA A 38 23.32 -0.58 21.56
CA ALA A 38 22.05 -0.33 20.88
C ALA A 38 21.24 -1.63 20.71
N ALA A 39 20.00 -1.62 21.19
CA ALA A 39 19.04 -2.68 20.91
C ALA A 39 18.60 -2.62 19.43
N VAL A 40 18.84 -3.70 18.70
CA VAL A 40 18.48 -3.84 17.29
C VAL A 40 17.56 -5.03 17.07
N ALA A 41 16.59 -4.87 16.17
CA ALA A 41 15.72 -5.96 15.74
C ALA A 41 15.56 -5.91 14.22
N VAL A 42 15.50 -7.09 13.62
CA VAL A 42 15.48 -7.26 12.17
C VAL A 42 14.43 -8.27 11.76
N VAL A 43 13.82 -8.01 10.62
CA VAL A 43 13.03 -8.98 9.86
C VAL A 43 13.73 -9.18 8.54
N VAL A 44 13.90 -10.44 8.16
CA VAL A 44 14.45 -10.82 6.86
C VAL A 44 13.32 -11.39 6.03
N THR A 45 13.09 -10.79 4.87
CA THR A 45 12.13 -11.28 3.87
C THR A 45 12.85 -11.73 2.62
N ARG A 46 12.25 -12.68 1.88
CA ARG A 46 12.71 -13.00 0.54
C ARG A 46 12.44 -11.82 -0.38
N GLU A 47 13.41 -11.50 -1.21
CA GLU A 47 13.24 -10.54 -2.29
C GLU A 47 12.09 -10.98 -3.22
N ILE A 48 11.38 -10.01 -3.80
CA ILE A 48 10.42 -10.25 -4.89
C ILE A 48 11.18 -10.00 -6.20
N PRO A 49 11.64 -11.05 -6.92
CA PRO A 49 12.49 -10.85 -8.10
C PRO A 49 11.75 -10.05 -9.18
N GLY A 50 12.38 -8.99 -9.68
CA GLY A 50 11.78 -8.10 -10.69
C GLY A 50 10.58 -7.29 -10.18
N GLY A 51 10.36 -7.24 -8.86
CA GLY A 51 9.31 -6.44 -8.25
C GLY A 51 9.69 -4.96 -8.24
N GLU A 52 8.84 -4.14 -8.84
CA GLU A 52 9.03 -2.68 -8.93
C GLU A 52 7.88 -1.94 -8.23
N GLN A 53 8.17 -0.75 -7.69
CA GLN A 53 7.15 0.06 -7.03
C GLN A 53 6.08 0.54 -8.03
N ALA A 54 4.81 0.34 -7.68
CA ALA A 54 3.71 0.62 -8.60
C ALA A 54 3.55 2.10 -8.95
N ASP A 55 3.93 3.03 -8.06
CA ASP A 55 3.95 4.46 -8.38
C ASP A 55 4.99 4.83 -9.43
N CYS A 56 6.11 4.11 -9.48
CA CYS A 56 7.15 4.28 -10.47
C CYS A 56 6.70 3.71 -11.82
N LEU A 57 6.12 2.51 -11.83
CA LEU A 57 5.47 1.91 -13.01
C LEU A 57 4.32 2.76 -13.56
N LEU A 58 3.57 3.44 -12.68
CA LEU A 58 2.49 4.35 -13.04
C LEU A 58 2.97 5.78 -13.32
N GLY A 59 4.29 6.02 -13.35
CA GLY A 59 4.86 7.31 -13.69
C GLY A 59 4.42 8.42 -12.74
N ARG A 60 4.76 8.33 -11.45
CA ARG A 60 4.53 9.40 -10.46
C ARG A 60 4.94 10.76 -11.05
N ARG A 61 4.00 11.72 -11.07
CA ARG A 61 4.18 13.07 -11.66
C ARG A 61 4.25 14.18 -10.63
N ARG A 62 3.83 13.92 -9.40
CA ARG A 62 3.72 14.92 -8.33
C ARG A 62 4.33 14.38 -7.04
N GLY A 63 4.64 15.30 -6.13
CA GLY A 63 5.32 14.96 -4.88
C GLY A 63 6.83 14.83 -5.09
N ARG A 64 7.50 14.19 -4.12
CA ARG A 64 8.95 14.00 -4.18
C ARG A 64 9.28 12.97 -5.28
N PRO A 65 10.20 13.28 -6.22
CA PRO A 65 10.61 12.33 -7.23
C PRO A 65 11.13 11.06 -6.55
N GLY A 66 10.57 9.92 -6.94
CA GLY A 66 11.10 8.62 -6.54
C GLY A 66 12.54 8.48 -7.03
N ARG A 67 13.37 7.73 -6.31
CA ARG A 67 14.72 7.38 -6.77
C ARG A 67 14.72 6.23 -7.78
N CYS A 68 13.54 5.71 -8.10
CA CYS A 68 13.39 4.52 -8.92
C CYS A 68 13.64 4.84 -10.40
N ARG A 69 14.39 3.97 -11.07
CA ARG A 69 14.78 4.10 -12.48
C ARG A 69 14.05 3.11 -13.40
N CYS A 70 13.04 2.41 -12.88
CA CYS A 70 12.30 1.43 -13.65
C CYS A 70 11.51 2.11 -14.79
N PRO A 71 11.37 1.48 -15.96
CA PRO A 71 10.57 2.01 -17.05
C PRO A 71 9.09 2.07 -16.64
N GLU A 72 8.40 3.10 -17.11
CA GLU A 72 6.96 3.19 -16.92
C GLU A 72 6.22 2.14 -17.75
N LEU A 73 5.09 1.67 -17.24
CA LEU A 73 4.21 0.80 -18.01
C LEU A 73 3.63 1.52 -19.22
N ALA A 74 3.49 0.79 -20.32
CA ALA A 74 2.77 1.29 -21.48
C ALA A 74 1.33 1.69 -21.08
N PRO A 75 0.76 2.75 -21.67
CA PRO A 75 -0.55 3.27 -21.27
C PRO A 75 -1.68 2.21 -21.22
N ARG A 76 -1.63 1.24 -22.12
CA ARG A 76 -2.59 0.13 -22.22
C ARG A 76 -2.54 -0.86 -21.04
N ASP A 77 -1.41 -0.97 -20.35
CA ASP A 77 -1.18 -1.95 -19.28
C ASP A 77 -1.45 -1.36 -17.88
N ARG A 78 -1.56 -0.03 -17.78
CA ARG A 78 -1.83 0.68 -16.51
C ARG A 78 -3.17 0.29 -15.87
N PRO A 79 -4.31 0.19 -16.60
CA PRO A 79 -5.58 -0.24 -16.00
C PRO A 79 -5.48 -1.63 -15.36
N ARG A 80 -4.69 -2.53 -15.96
CA ARG A 80 -4.48 -3.87 -15.43
C ARG A 80 -3.75 -3.85 -14.08
N LEU A 81 -2.70 -3.04 -13.95
CA LEU A 81 -2.01 -2.84 -12.67
C LEU A 81 -2.95 -2.25 -11.62
N LEU A 82 -3.73 -1.23 -11.99
CA LEU A 82 -4.69 -0.58 -11.09
C LEU A 82 -5.78 -1.53 -10.61
N ARG A 83 -6.26 -2.43 -11.48
CA ARG A 83 -7.17 -3.51 -11.09
C ARG A 83 -6.54 -4.44 -10.05
N ARG A 84 -5.28 -4.84 -10.22
CA ARG A 84 -4.55 -5.68 -9.26
C ARG A 84 -4.36 -4.98 -7.91
N ILE A 85 -4.02 -3.69 -7.91
CA ILE A 85 -3.90 -2.87 -6.69
C ILE A 85 -5.25 -2.77 -5.98
N GLY A 86 -6.32 -2.46 -6.72
CA GLY A 86 -7.67 -2.34 -6.18
C GLY A 86 -8.15 -3.65 -5.56
N ASP A 87 -7.98 -4.76 -6.28
CA ASP A 87 -8.30 -6.11 -5.79
C ASP A 87 -7.54 -6.43 -4.50
N LEU A 88 -6.21 -6.24 -4.48
CA LEU A 88 -5.38 -6.53 -3.31
C LEU A 88 -5.78 -5.69 -2.10
N ALA A 89 -5.97 -4.38 -2.28
CA ALA A 89 -6.44 -3.48 -1.23
C ALA A 89 -7.84 -3.86 -0.73
N GLY A 90 -8.70 -4.36 -1.61
CA GLY A 90 -10.04 -4.83 -1.26
C GLY A 90 -10.01 -6.11 -0.44
N ARG A 91 -9.22 -7.10 -0.87
CA ARG A 91 -9.00 -8.36 -0.14
C ARG A 91 -8.39 -8.13 1.24
N LEU A 92 -7.40 -7.24 1.34
CA LEU A 92 -6.79 -6.84 2.62
C LEU A 92 -7.86 -6.36 3.61
N HIS A 93 -8.68 -5.39 3.19
CA HIS A 93 -9.75 -4.84 4.02
C HIS A 93 -10.86 -5.86 4.30
N ARG A 94 -11.19 -6.73 3.35
CA ARG A 94 -12.17 -7.81 3.57
C ARG A 94 -11.70 -8.78 4.67
N ALA A 95 -10.41 -9.06 4.74
CA ALA A 95 -9.80 -9.87 5.79
C ALA A 95 -9.71 -9.14 7.16
N GLY A 96 -10.15 -7.88 7.23
CA GLY A 96 -10.16 -7.07 8.46
C GLY A 96 -8.83 -6.34 8.73
N TRP A 97 -7.89 -6.40 7.79
CA TRP A 97 -6.59 -5.77 7.91
C TRP A 97 -6.61 -4.35 7.35
N VAL A 98 -5.77 -3.49 7.92
CA VAL A 98 -5.48 -2.14 7.46
C VAL A 98 -3.97 -1.94 7.49
N HIS A 99 -3.42 -1.37 6.43
CA HIS A 99 -1.99 -1.17 6.24
C HIS A 99 -1.46 0.03 7.01
N GLN A 100 -2.28 1.07 7.16
CA GLN A 100 -1.95 2.37 7.76
C GLN A 100 -1.14 3.33 6.91
N ASP A 101 -0.47 2.88 5.85
CA ASP A 101 0.26 3.73 4.89
C ASP A 101 0.06 3.20 3.45
N LEU A 102 -1.18 2.95 3.04
CA LEU A 102 -1.51 2.28 1.77
C LEU A 102 -1.32 3.18 0.52
N TYR A 103 -0.09 3.58 0.21
CA TYR A 103 0.29 4.30 -1.01
C TYR A 103 0.77 3.35 -2.11
N PHE A 104 0.78 3.79 -3.38
CA PHE A 104 1.23 2.96 -4.50
C PHE A 104 2.70 2.49 -4.40
N CYS A 105 3.59 3.21 -3.70
CA CYS A 105 4.96 2.75 -3.47
C CYS A 105 5.04 1.47 -2.60
N HIS A 106 3.99 1.12 -1.86
CA HIS A 106 3.93 -0.09 -1.05
C HIS A 106 3.30 -1.28 -1.79
N PHE A 107 3.00 -1.10 -3.07
CA PHE A 107 2.64 -2.19 -3.98
C PHE A 107 3.83 -2.47 -4.88
N PHE A 108 4.37 -3.67 -4.80
CA PHE A 108 5.39 -4.16 -5.72
C PHE A 108 4.74 -5.00 -6.81
N ALA A 109 4.99 -4.68 -8.08
CA ALA A 109 4.46 -5.43 -9.21
C ALA A 109 5.61 -6.00 -10.06
N VAL A 110 5.45 -7.25 -10.48
CA VAL A 110 6.40 -7.89 -11.41
C VAL A 110 5.87 -7.71 -12.83
N ALA A 111 6.25 -6.60 -13.46
CA ALA A 111 5.69 -6.19 -14.76
C ALA A 111 6.07 -7.11 -15.93
N ALA A 112 7.23 -7.79 -15.83
CA ALA A 112 7.69 -8.74 -16.83
C ALA A 112 6.89 -10.06 -16.83
N ASP A 113 6.18 -10.35 -15.74
CA ASP A 113 5.37 -11.55 -15.61
C ASP A 113 4.00 -11.34 -16.29
N PRO A 114 3.59 -12.23 -17.22
CA PRO A 114 2.31 -12.16 -17.87
C PRO A 114 1.11 -12.12 -16.93
N ASP A 115 1.19 -12.65 -15.70
CA ASP A 115 0.12 -12.61 -14.70
C ASP A 115 0.06 -11.30 -13.90
N LEU A 116 1.13 -10.49 -13.97
CA LEU A 116 1.30 -9.23 -13.26
C LEU A 116 0.97 -9.41 -11.76
N PRO A 117 1.71 -10.25 -11.03
CA PRO A 117 1.53 -10.41 -9.60
C PRO A 117 1.87 -9.10 -8.88
N VAL A 118 1.07 -8.78 -7.86
CA VAL A 118 1.26 -7.59 -7.03
C VAL A 118 1.34 -8.01 -5.57
N TYR A 119 2.37 -7.54 -4.88
CA TYR A 119 2.67 -7.82 -3.50
C TYR A 119 2.55 -6.56 -2.66
N LEU A 120 2.07 -6.71 -1.43
CA LEU A 120 2.07 -5.65 -0.43
C LEU A 120 3.37 -5.73 0.38
N ILE A 121 4.06 -4.61 0.49
CA ILE A 121 5.31 -4.49 1.27
C ILE A 121 5.16 -3.47 2.39
N ASP A 122 6.17 -3.34 3.25
CA ASP A 122 6.19 -2.39 4.37
C ASP A 122 5.03 -2.62 5.35
N LEU A 123 5.11 -3.73 6.10
CA LEU A 123 3.99 -4.21 6.92
C LEU A 123 4.15 -3.83 8.40
N GLN A 124 5.15 -3.03 8.73
CA GLN A 124 5.50 -2.62 10.10
C GLN A 124 4.36 -1.93 10.88
N ARG A 125 3.38 -1.34 10.19
CA ARG A 125 2.21 -0.67 10.79
C ARG A 125 0.88 -1.35 10.51
N VAL A 126 0.90 -2.49 9.83
CA VAL A 126 -0.30 -3.26 9.52
C VAL A 126 -0.96 -3.71 10.82
N THR A 127 -2.28 -3.56 10.88
CA THR A 127 -3.07 -3.96 12.06
C THR A 127 -4.38 -4.60 11.64
N ARG A 128 -4.98 -5.40 12.53
CA ARG A 128 -6.32 -6.00 12.37
C ARG A 128 -7.28 -5.49 13.46
N PRO A 129 -7.63 -4.20 13.47
CA PRO A 129 -8.48 -3.61 14.50
C PRO A 129 -9.93 -4.10 14.40
N GLY A 130 -10.67 -4.06 15.51
CA GLY A 130 -12.12 -4.30 15.53
C GLY A 130 -12.97 -3.03 15.42
N GLY A 131 -14.23 -3.19 15.03
CA GLY A 131 -15.29 -2.18 15.14
C GLY A 131 -14.97 -0.82 14.49
N LEU A 132 -15.26 0.27 15.22
CA LEU A 132 -15.07 1.65 14.72
C LEU A 132 -13.63 1.99 14.36
N ARG A 133 -12.65 1.37 15.03
CA ARG A 133 -11.22 1.56 14.73
C ARG A 133 -10.88 1.05 13.34
N PHE A 134 -11.46 -0.07 12.92
CA PHE A 134 -11.32 -0.58 11.56
C PHE A 134 -11.88 0.40 10.54
N ALA A 135 -13.12 0.89 10.73
CA ALA A 135 -13.75 1.81 9.79
C ALA A 135 -12.92 3.09 9.57
N GLY A 136 -12.44 3.72 10.66
CA GLY A 136 -11.61 4.93 10.57
C GLY A 136 -10.25 4.69 9.91
N ARG A 137 -9.61 3.55 10.22
CA ARG A 137 -8.31 3.17 9.66
C ARG A 137 -8.39 2.73 8.19
N ARG A 138 -9.48 2.07 7.80
CA ARG A 138 -9.80 1.77 6.41
C ARG A 138 -9.98 3.06 5.59
N LEU A 139 -10.68 4.06 6.13
CA LEU A 139 -10.80 5.37 5.47
C LEU A 139 -9.44 6.07 5.34
N LYS A 140 -8.54 5.89 6.31
CA LYS A 140 -7.16 6.40 6.21
C LYS A 140 -6.42 5.74 5.04
N ASP A 141 -6.48 4.42 4.92
CA ASP A 141 -5.85 3.67 3.83
C ASP A 141 -6.41 4.08 2.46
N LEU A 142 -7.73 4.22 2.33
CA LEU A 142 -8.35 4.69 1.10
C LEU A 142 -7.97 6.13 0.76
N GLY A 143 -7.77 6.97 1.77
CA GLY A 143 -7.25 8.33 1.58
C GLY A 143 -5.80 8.34 1.07
N ALA A 144 -4.96 7.41 1.54
CA ALA A 144 -3.60 7.23 1.03
C ALA A 144 -3.61 6.75 -0.43
N LEU A 145 -4.47 5.78 -0.78
CA LEU A 145 -4.65 5.33 -2.16
C LEU A 145 -5.16 6.45 -3.10
N ASP A 146 -6.16 7.23 -2.68
CA ASP A 146 -6.69 8.34 -3.49
C ASP A 146 -5.64 9.45 -3.67
N PHE A 147 -4.79 9.67 -2.67
CA PHE A 147 -3.64 10.57 -2.77
C PHE A 147 -2.60 10.03 -3.75
N ALA A 148 -2.21 8.76 -3.67
CA ALA A 148 -1.26 8.14 -4.61
C ALA A 148 -1.78 8.17 -6.06
N ALA A 149 -3.09 7.99 -6.25
CA ALA A 149 -3.75 8.17 -7.54
C ALA A 149 -3.65 9.61 -8.08
N TRP A 150 -3.67 10.61 -7.18
CA TRP A 150 -3.42 12.01 -7.56
C TRP A 150 -1.94 12.27 -7.89
N GLU A 151 -1.01 11.63 -7.18
CA GLU A 151 0.43 11.75 -7.44
C GLU A 151 0.82 11.19 -8.82
N CYS A 152 0.21 10.08 -9.23
CA CYS A 152 0.41 9.46 -10.54
C CYS A 152 -0.49 10.03 -11.65
N ALA A 153 -1.20 11.14 -11.35
CA ALA A 153 -2.08 11.82 -12.28
C ALA A 153 -3.09 10.91 -13.01
N LEU A 154 -3.65 9.91 -12.30
CA LEU A 154 -4.57 8.95 -12.91
C LEU A 154 -5.78 9.64 -13.55
N THR A 155 -6.12 9.20 -14.76
CA THR A 155 -7.30 9.59 -15.52
C THR A 155 -8.59 9.08 -14.87
N ARG A 156 -9.74 9.57 -15.34
CA ARG A 156 -11.05 9.11 -14.85
C ARG A 156 -11.29 7.61 -15.08
N PRO A 157 -11.00 7.02 -16.27
CA PRO A 157 -11.14 5.58 -16.49
C PRO A 157 -10.23 4.75 -15.58
N GLU A 158 -8.97 5.15 -15.41
CA GLU A 158 -8.02 4.47 -14.52
C GLU A 158 -8.48 4.46 -13.06
N ARG A 159 -9.00 5.60 -12.57
CA ARG A 159 -9.61 5.68 -11.23
C ARG A 159 -10.84 4.78 -11.12
N ALA A 160 -11.67 4.71 -12.16
CA ALA A 160 -12.84 3.84 -12.16
C ALA A 160 -12.43 2.37 -12.06
N GLU A 161 -11.40 1.93 -12.79
CA GLU A 161 -10.86 0.58 -12.75
C GLU A 161 -10.36 0.20 -11.34
N LEU A 162 -9.53 1.06 -10.73
CA LEU A 162 -9.02 0.88 -9.36
C LEU A 162 -10.17 0.67 -8.36
N TRP A 163 -11.16 1.57 -8.39
CA TRP A 163 -12.24 1.57 -7.40
C TRP A 163 -13.31 0.51 -7.66
N ALA A 164 -13.53 0.12 -8.92
CA ALA A 164 -14.38 -1.00 -9.27
C ALA A 164 -13.81 -2.32 -8.71
N ALA A 165 -12.51 -2.58 -8.95
CA ALA A 165 -11.82 -3.74 -8.43
C ALA A 165 -11.79 -3.75 -6.89
N TYR A 166 -11.49 -2.60 -6.27
CA TYR A 166 -11.55 -2.46 -4.82
C TYR A 166 -12.92 -2.82 -4.23
N ARG A 167 -13.99 -2.27 -4.80
CA ARG A 167 -15.36 -2.49 -4.31
C ARG A 167 -15.72 -3.97 -4.35
N GLU A 168 -15.44 -4.62 -5.48
CA GLU A 168 -15.71 -6.03 -5.69
C GLU A 168 -14.96 -6.90 -4.69
N ALA A 169 -13.63 -6.75 -4.60
CA ALA A 169 -12.81 -7.52 -3.69
C ALA A 169 -13.14 -7.26 -2.21
N ALA A 170 -13.50 -6.02 -1.85
CA ALA A 170 -13.91 -5.65 -0.50
C ALA A 170 -15.37 -6.02 -0.16
N ALA A 171 -16.10 -6.65 -1.09
CA ALA A 171 -17.51 -6.98 -0.97
C ALA A 171 -18.39 -5.79 -0.53
N LEU A 172 -18.08 -4.59 -1.05
CA LEU A 172 -18.85 -3.38 -0.74
C LEU A 172 -20.07 -3.29 -1.65
N PRO A 173 -21.28 -3.03 -1.12
CA PRO A 173 -22.43 -2.77 -1.97
C PRO A 173 -22.22 -1.47 -2.75
N ARG A 174 -22.76 -1.41 -3.98
CA ARG A 174 -22.53 -0.30 -4.92
C ARG A 174 -22.79 1.09 -4.31
N TRP A 175 -23.87 1.22 -3.54
CA TRP A 175 -24.28 2.47 -2.91
C TRP A 175 -23.30 2.97 -1.83
N ARG A 176 -22.49 2.08 -1.23
CA ARG A 176 -21.49 2.49 -0.21
C ARG A 176 -20.23 3.08 -0.82
N LEU A 177 -19.89 2.73 -2.06
CA LEU A 177 -18.60 3.14 -2.64
C LEU A 177 -18.49 4.67 -2.74
N GLY A 178 -19.50 5.35 -3.27
CA GLY A 178 -19.49 6.80 -3.46
C GLY A 178 -19.20 7.59 -2.16
N PRO A 179 -20.00 7.42 -1.09
CA PRO A 179 -19.75 8.06 0.20
C PRO A 179 -18.38 7.71 0.81
N TYR A 180 -17.93 6.46 0.68
CA TYR A 180 -16.60 6.04 1.15
C TYR A 180 -15.48 6.78 0.44
N LEU A 181 -15.57 6.89 -0.89
CA LEU A 181 -14.56 7.61 -1.68
C LEU A 181 -14.61 9.11 -1.43
N ALA A 182 -15.79 9.69 -1.19
CA ALA A 182 -15.90 11.09 -0.78
C ALA A 182 -15.17 11.33 0.55
N ALA A 183 -15.38 10.48 1.56
CA ALA A 183 -14.69 10.58 2.85
C ALA A 183 -13.18 10.33 2.73
N ALA A 184 -12.76 9.34 1.95
CA ALA A 184 -11.36 9.07 1.65
C ALA A 184 -10.69 10.28 0.98
N ARG A 185 -11.38 10.94 0.04
CA ARG A 185 -10.87 12.13 -0.65
C ARG A 185 -10.67 13.32 0.29
N VAL A 186 -11.52 13.49 1.30
CA VAL A 186 -11.29 14.48 2.36
C VAL A 186 -9.98 14.19 3.11
N LYS A 187 -9.70 12.91 3.43
CA LYS A 187 -8.41 12.51 4.02
C LYS A 187 -7.24 12.78 3.07
N ALA A 188 -7.37 12.45 1.79
CA ALA A 188 -6.36 12.69 0.76
C ALA A 188 -6.02 14.19 0.63
N LEU A 189 -7.01 15.07 0.68
CA LEU A 189 -6.78 16.54 0.70
C LEU A 189 -5.96 16.98 1.92
N GLY A 190 -6.18 16.37 3.08
CA GLY A 190 -5.38 16.62 4.28
C GLY A 190 -3.92 16.16 4.14
N ILE A 191 -3.67 15.05 3.43
CA ILE A 191 -2.31 14.60 3.07
C ILE A 191 -1.67 15.61 2.12
N ARG A 192 -2.35 15.94 1.02
CA ARG A 192 -1.88 16.90 0.02
C ARG A 192 -1.53 18.27 0.62
N ARG A 193 -2.36 18.81 1.51
CA ARG A 193 -2.08 20.10 2.18
C ARG A 193 -0.84 20.06 3.05
N ARG A 194 -0.51 18.91 3.66
CA ARG A 194 0.72 18.76 4.45
C ARG A 194 1.94 18.62 3.55
N ASP A 195 1.81 17.85 2.48
CA ASP A 195 2.88 17.65 1.50
C ASP A 195 3.28 18.96 0.81
N LEU A 196 2.29 19.73 0.33
CA LEU A 196 2.52 21.05 -0.25
C LEU A 196 3.13 22.06 0.75
N ARG A 197 2.85 21.93 2.05
CA ARG A 197 3.46 22.78 3.08
C ARG A 197 4.93 22.41 3.29
N ARG A 198 5.26 21.12 3.40
CA ARG A 198 6.64 20.64 3.51
C ARG A 198 7.50 21.08 2.32
N ALA A 199 6.95 20.97 1.11
CA ALA A 199 7.62 21.42 -0.11
C ALA A 199 7.92 22.93 -0.11
N ARG A 200 7.03 23.77 0.43
CA ARG A 200 7.24 25.22 0.58
C ARG A 200 8.26 25.56 1.66
N GLU A 201 8.31 24.76 2.72
CA GLU A 201 9.19 24.97 3.88
C GLU A 201 10.62 24.41 3.67
N GLY A 202 10.91 23.78 2.52
CA GLY A 202 12.20 23.16 2.23
C GLY A 202 12.54 22.00 3.17
N ARG A 203 11.56 21.46 3.90
CA ARG A 203 11.74 20.32 4.83
C ARG A 203 11.54 19.00 4.06
N PRO A 204 12.46 18.03 4.23
CA PRO A 204 12.40 16.75 3.51
C PRO A 204 11.15 15.92 3.78
#